data_AF-A0A0C3I736-F1
#
_entry.id   AF-A0A0C3I736-F1
#
_cell.length_a   1.000
_cell.length_b   1.000
_cell.length_c   1.000
_cell.angle_alpha   90.00
_cell.angle_beta   90.00
_cell.angle_gamma   90.00
#
_symmetry.space_group_name_H-M   'P 1'
#
loop_
_entity.id
_entity.type
_entity.pdbx_description
1 polymer ?
#
loop_
_entity_poly.entity_id
_entity_poly.type
_entity_poly.pdbx_seq_one_letter_code
_entity_poly.pdbx_strand_id
1 'polypeptide(L)'
;GEKLSLQQIQELARADPKYQDMTQDEKDELLHALTEYHTLKNVSVCATNSAAARDAQSTLEHVFKILDGLALRTGIYACLFATRGHVYDSSQPFWYRTNNVMDFWEDVMDLKPDEIIRKLEQWACMHGKSVVAKKKIQINFVNFEVAIKEKYGIELLGWLESVLFQSPRATTNAEHLRTLHDALKAGTCLWVYMSMQQRMQHVDRLKERRIAGEAVGKPRKK
;
A
#
# COMPACT_ATOMS: atom_id res chain seq x y z
N GLY A 1 15.62 2.69 24.71
CA GLY A 1 15.68 1.25 25.01
C GLY A 1 16.92 0.70 24.33
N GLU A 2 17.70 -0.12 25.04
CA GLU A 2 18.82 -0.84 24.45
C GLU A 2 18.35 -1.70 23.27
N LYS A 3 19.10 -1.65 22.17
CA LYS A 3 18.84 -2.50 20.99
C LYS A 3 19.51 -3.85 21.23
N LEU A 4 18.71 -4.84 21.60
CA LEU A 4 19.15 -6.23 21.70
C LEU A 4 19.31 -6.85 20.31
N SER A 5 20.26 -7.77 20.18
CA SER A 5 20.44 -8.55 18.95
C SER A 5 19.31 -9.59 18.80
N LEU A 6 19.09 -10.05 17.57
CA LEU A 6 18.06 -11.05 17.27
C LEU A 6 18.27 -12.35 18.06
N GLN A 7 19.53 -12.73 18.30
CA GLN A 7 19.89 -13.89 19.13
C GLN A 7 19.50 -13.69 20.59
N GLN A 8 19.77 -12.51 21.16
CA GLN A 8 19.40 -12.19 22.55
C GLN A 8 17.88 -12.16 22.74
N ILE A 9 17.14 -11.67 21.74
CA ILE A 9 15.67 -11.68 21.75
C ILE A 9 15.14 -13.13 21.73
N GLN A 10 15.75 -14.00 20.93
CA GLN A 10 15.37 -15.42 20.86
C GLN A 10 15.68 -16.17 22.15
N GLU A 11 16.80 -15.88 22.80
CA GLU A 11 17.17 -16.48 24.09
C GLU A 11 16.21 -16.03 25.20
N LEU A 12 15.87 -14.74 25.26
CA LEU A 12 14.88 -14.21 26.19
C LEU A 12 13.49 -14.83 25.96
N ALA A 13 13.08 -15.00 24.71
CA ALA A 13 11.80 -15.64 24.39
C ALA A 13 11.77 -17.13 24.77
N ARG A 14 12.89 -17.87 24.65
CA ARG A 14 12.96 -19.28 25.08
C ARG A 14 12.95 -19.44 26.60
N ALA A 15 13.49 -18.46 27.32
CA ALA A 15 13.52 -18.44 28.78
C ALA A 15 12.20 -17.94 29.40
N ASP A 16 11.30 -17.37 28.60
CA ASP A 16 10.00 -16.88 29.07
C ASP A 16 9.07 -18.06 29.40
N PRO A 17 8.63 -18.21 30.67
CA PRO A 17 7.70 -19.25 31.08
C PRO A 17 6.41 -19.25 30.25
N LYS A 18 5.95 -18.06 29.84
CA LYS A 18 4.73 -17.89 29.05
C LYS A 18 4.84 -18.54 27.67
N TYR A 19 6.03 -18.56 27.07
CA TYR A 19 6.26 -19.19 25.77
C TYR A 19 6.36 -20.73 25.89
N GLN A 20 6.81 -21.23 27.05
CA GLN A 20 6.90 -22.66 27.32
C GLN A 20 5.54 -23.30 27.64
N ASP A 21 4.68 -22.57 28.35
CA ASP A 21 3.35 -23.04 28.75
C ASP A 21 2.27 -22.87 27.66
N MET A 22 2.63 -22.28 26.51
CA MET A 22 1.69 -22.07 25.41
C MET A 22 1.23 -23.39 24.77
N THR A 23 -0.08 -23.54 24.70
CA THR A 23 -0.75 -24.64 24.00
C THR A 23 -0.52 -24.56 22.48
N GLN A 24 -0.69 -25.69 21.80
CA GLN A 24 -0.49 -25.75 20.34
C GLN A 24 -1.47 -24.83 19.60
N ASP A 25 -2.71 -24.74 20.07
CA ASP A 25 -3.76 -23.89 19.49
C ASP A 25 -3.40 -22.40 19.58
N GLU A 26 -2.85 -21.93 20.71
CA GLU A 26 -2.38 -20.55 20.88
C GLU A 26 -1.18 -20.22 19.96
N LYS A 27 -0.31 -21.21 19.72
CA LYS A 27 0.81 -21.05 18.77
C LYS A 27 0.31 -20.91 17.34
N ASP A 28 -0.68 -21.73 16.96
CA ASP A 28 -1.28 -21.70 15.64
C ASP A 28 -2.07 -20.39 15.41
N GLU A 29 -2.74 -19.87 16.44
CA GLU A 29 -3.40 -18.55 16.39
C GLU A 29 -2.39 -17.41 16.22
N LEU A 30 -1.26 -17.42 16.94
CA LEU A 30 -0.20 -16.43 16.74
C LEU A 30 0.47 -16.54 15.37
N LEU A 31 0.65 -17.75 14.84
CA LEU A 31 1.16 -17.99 13.49
C LEU A 31 0.20 -17.45 12.44
N HIS A 32 -1.11 -17.65 12.64
CA HIS A 32 -2.14 -17.09 11.78
C HIS A 32 -2.11 -15.56 11.82
N ALA A 33 -2.11 -14.96 13.01
CA ALA A 33 -2.04 -13.51 13.18
C ALA A 33 -0.75 -12.91 12.59
N LEU A 34 0.39 -13.60 12.71
CA LEU A 34 1.65 -13.20 12.09
C LEU A 34 1.58 -13.28 10.56
N THR A 35 0.94 -14.31 10.03
CA THR A 35 0.74 -14.50 8.59
C THR A 35 -0.18 -13.43 8.03
N GLU A 36 -1.29 -13.12 8.71
CA GLU A 36 -2.18 -12.01 8.38
C GLU A 36 -1.46 -10.66 8.46
N TYR A 37 -0.65 -10.44 9.49
CA TYR A 37 0.15 -9.24 9.61
C TYR A 37 1.18 -9.12 8.46
N HIS A 38 1.82 -10.22 8.06
CA HIS A 38 2.74 -10.25 6.93
C HIS A 38 2.02 -10.02 5.59
N THR A 39 0.84 -10.61 5.37
CA THR A 39 0.06 -10.36 4.15
C THR A 39 -0.43 -8.91 4.09
N LEU A 40 -0.89 -8.35 5.21
CA LEU A 40 -1.24 -6.93 5.33
C LEU A 40 -0.03 -6.03 5.06
N LYS A 41 1.14 -6.36 5.63
CA LYS A 41 2.37 -5.58 5.48
C LYS A 41 2.91 -5.62 4.05
N ASN A 42 2.83 -6.78 3.39
CA ASN A 42 3.21 -6.94 1.97
C ASN A 42 2.33 -6.13 1.02
N VAL A 43 1.11 -5.77 1.44
CA VAL A 43 0.17 -4.95 0.67
C VAL A 43 0.14 -3.49 1.17
N SER A 44 0.78 -3.21 2.31
CA SER A 44 0.76 -1.90 2.95
C SER A 44 1.72 -0.91 2.28
N VAL A 45 1.32 0.36 2.23
CA VAL A 45 2.20 1.44 1.75
C VAL A 45 3.32 1.65 2.77
N CYS A 46 4.57 1.66 2.33
CA CYS A 46 5.70 1.95 3.21
C CYS A 46 5.55 3.33 3.86
N ALA A 47 5.73 3.40 5.19
CA ALA A 47 5.52 4.62 5.96
C ALA A 47 6.46 5.79 5.59
N THR A 48 7.61 5.51 4.97
CA THR A 48 8.59 6.52 4.52
C THR A 48 9.19 6.15 3.18
N ASN A 49 9.63 7.15 2.40
CA ASN A 49 10.26 6.93 1.09
C ASN A 49 11.56 6.13 1.20
N SER A 50 12.32 6.32 2.28
CA SER A 50 13.54 5.53 2.52
C SER A 50 13.23 4.07 2.87
N ALA A 51 12.12 3.80 3.56
CA ALA A 51 11.65 2.43 3.77
C ALA A 51 11.18 1.80 2.44
N ALA A 52 10.43 2.55 1.62
CA ALA A 52 9.98 2.11 0.30
C ALA A 52 11.16 1.75 -0.62
N ALA A 53 12.20 2.59 -0.64
CA ALA A 53 13.39 2.35 -1.46
C ALA A 53 14.14 1.08 -1.03
N ARG A 54 14.31 0.85 0.29
CA ARG A 54 14.97 -0.36 0.80
C ARG A 54 14.14 -1.62 0.55
N ASP A 55 12.83 -1.51 0.72
CA ASP A 55 11.90 -2.61 0.44
C ASP A 55 11.99 -3.01 -1.03
N ALA A 56 11.83 -2.04 -1.94
CA ALA A 56 11.99 -2.24 -3.38
C ALA A 56 13.36 -2.86 -3.72
N GLN A 57 14.45 -2.35 -3.17
CA GLN A 57 15.80 -2.90 -3.40
C GLN A 57 15.88 -4.37 -2.96
N SER A 58 15.50 -4.67 -1.71
CA SER A 58 15.62 -6.03 -1.17
C SER A 58 14.74 -7.03 -1.91
N THR A 59 13.54 -6.63 -2.32
CA THR A 59 12.63 -7.47 -3.10
C THR A 59 13.19 -7.71 -4.51
N LEU A 60 13.68 -6.66 -5.18
CA LEU A 60 14.21 -6.80 -6.54
C LEU A 60 15.48 -7.66 -6.58
N GLU A 61 16.38 -7.52 -5.61
CA GLU A 61 17.56 -8.40 -5.49
C GLU A 61 17.15 -9.87 -5.33
N HIS A 62 16.06 -10.15 -4.61
CA HIS A 62 15.53 -11.51 -4.50
C HIS A 62 14.95 -12.01 -5.83
N VAL A 63 14.17 -11.17 -6.52
CA VAL A 63 13.60 -11.49 -7.84
C VAL A 63 14.70 -11.78 -8.86
N PHE A 64 15.81 -11.04 -8.86
CA PHE A 64 16.94 -11.27 -9.77
C PHE A 64 17.49 -12.69 -9.61
N LYS A 65 17.70 -13.16 -8.37
CA LYS A 65 18.17 -14.52 -8.10
C LYS A 65 17.20 -15.60 -8.61
N ILE A 66 15.89 -15.34 -8.52
CA ILE A 66 14.87 -16.24 -9.06
C ILE A 66 14.96 -16.30 -10.59
N LEU A 67 15.10 -15.14 -11.23
CA LEU A 67 15.22 -15.04 -12.68
C LEU A 67 16.52 -15.68 -13.20
N ASP A 68 17.65 -15.51 -12.50
CA ASP A 68 18.92 -16.18 -12.79
C ASP A 68 18.75 -17.69 -12.75
N GLY A 69 18.17 -18.22 -11.67
CA GLY A 69 17.91 -19.65 -11.53
C GLY A 69 16.95 -20.19 -12.58
N LEU A 70 15.93 -19.40 -12.97
CA LEU A 70 15.01 -19.78 -14.04
C LEU A 70 15.72 -19.85 -15.40
N ALA A 71 16.52 -18.85 -15.73
CA ALA A 71 17.28 -18.79 -16.98
C ALA A 71 18.26 -19.97 -17.08
N LEU A 72 19.00 -20.27 -16.00
CA LEU A 72 19.93 -21.40 -15.97
C LEU A 72 19.22 -22.75 -16.17
N ARG A 73 18.02 -22.93 -15.62
CA ARG A 73 17.28 -24.21 -15.72
C ARG A 73 16.55 -24.41 -17.03
N THR A 74 16.16 -23.32 -17.70
CA THR A 74 15.21 -23.40 -18.83
C THR A 74 15.72 -22.77 -20.12
N GLY A 75 16.82 -22.02 -20.07
CA GLY A 75 17.31 -21.22 -21.20
C GLY A 75 16.43 -20.01 -21.53
N ILE A 76 15.46 -19.66 -20.67
CA ILE A 76 14.62 -18.48 -20.87
C ILE A 76 15.44 -17.20 -20.77
N TYR A 77 15.19 -16.29 -21.70
CA TYR A 77 15.68 -14.91 -21.65
C TYR A 77 14.66 -14.03 -20.92
N ALA A 78 15.12 -13.29 -19.90
CA ALA A 78 14.28 -12.40 -19.12
C ALA A 78 14.94 -11.02 -18.95
N CYS A 79 14.10 -9.99 -18.90
CA CYS A 79 14.49 -8.62 -18.60
C CYS A 79 13.46 -8.02 -17.65
N LEU A 80 13.92 -7.21 -16.68
CA LEU A 80 13.06 -6.50 -15.75
C LEU A 80 13.52 -5.05 -15.65
N PHE A 81 12.57 -4.12 -15.74
CA PHE A 81 12.79 -2.70 -15.44
C PHE A 81 11.88 -2.30 -14.29
N ALA A 82 12.42 -1.66 -13.27
CA ALA A 82 11.70 -1.15 -12.12
C ALA A 82 12.20 0.25 -11.76
N THR A 83 11.29 1.17 -11.48
CA THR A 83 11.63 2.56 -11.13
C THR A 83 10.62 3.09 -10.13
N ARG A 84 11.00 4.15 -9.42
CA ARG A 84 10.09 4.91 -8.56
C ARG A 84 8.94 5.51 -9.38
N GLY A 85 7.77 5.55 -8.76
CA GLY A 85 6.57 6.19 -9.33
C GLY A 85 6.38 7.66 -8.94
N HIS A 86 7.30 8.27 -8.18
CA HIS A 86 7.13 9.62 -7.65
C HIS A 86 8.48 10.36 -7.53
N VAL A 87 8.50 11.65 -7.89
CA VAL A 87 9.73 12.49 -7.92
C VAL A 87 10.45 12.60 -6.57
N TYR A 88 9.72 12.53 -5.46
CA TYR A 88 10.27 12.60 -4.10
C TYR A 88 10.66 11.24 -3.52
N ASP A 89 10.41 10.13 -4.22
CA ASP A 89 10.90 8.84 -3.78
C ASP A 89 12.42 8.78 -3.99
N SER A 90 13.13 8.26 -2.99
CA SER A 90 14.59 8.14 -3.01
C SER A 90 15.09 6.86 -3.69
N SER A 91 14.18 5.97 -4.12
CA SER A 91 14.54 4.74 -4.83
C SER A 91 15.23 5.05 -6.16
N GLN A 92 16.33 4.35 -6.43
CA GLN A 92 17.01 4.42 -7.73
C GLN A 92 16.30 3.51 -8.75
N PRO A 93 16.37 3.82 -10.05
CA PRO A 93 15.92 2.89 -11.08
C PRO A 93 16.78 1.62 -11.08
N PHE A 94 16.12 0.46 -11.18
CA PHE A 94 16.73 -0.86 -11.27
C PHE A 94 16.39 -1.52 -12.60
N TRP A 95 17.39 -2.07 -13.28
CA TRP A 95 17.16 -2.99 -14.38
C TRP A 95 17.97 -4.26 -14.22
N TYR A 96 17.42 -5.36 -14.71
CA TYR A 96 18.03 -6.67 -14.69
C TYR A 96 17.83 -7.35 -16.05
N ARG A 97 18.77 -8.22 -16.37
CA ARG A 97 18.68 -9.10 -17.53
C ARG A 97 19.36 -10.43 -17.26
N THR A 98 18.93 -11.45 -17.98
CA THR A 98 19.67 -12.70 -18.14
C THR A 98 20.75 -12.54 -19.23
N ASN A 99 21.70 -13.47 -19.34
CA ASN A 99 22.78 -13.41 -20.34
C ASN A 99 22.28 -13.19 -21.79
N ASN A 100 23.07 -12.50 -22.61
CA ASN A 100 22.85 -12.15 -24.04
C ASN A 100 21.63 -11.28 -24.37
N VAL A 101 20.76 -10.95 -23.40
CA VAL A 101 19.67 -9.97 -23.63
C VAL A 101 20.21 -8.57 -23.92
N MET A 102 21.47 -8.30 -23.56
CA MET A 102 22.10 -7.01 -23.82
C MET A 102 22.25 -6.71 -25.30
N ASP A 103 22.77 -7.69 -26.03
CA ASP A 103 23.01 -7.64 -27.47
C ASP A 103 21.67 -7.40 -28.20
N PHE A 104 20.57 -7.97 -27.70
CA PHE A 104 19.25 -7.65 -28.23
C PHE A 104 18.88 -6.16 -28.07
N TRP A 105 19.15 -5.57 -26.90
CA TRP A 105 18.82 -4.16 -26.67
C TRP A 105 19.74 -3.21 -27.46
N GLU A 106 21.04 -3.47 -27.47
CA GLU A 106 22.01 -2.57 -28.11
C GLU A 106 22.13 -2.83 -29.62
N ASP A 107 22.25 -4.08 -30.05
CA ASP A 107 22.53 -4.40 -31.46
C ASP A 107 21.27 -4.51 -32.33
N VAL A 108 20.14 -4.97 -31.74
CA VAL A 108 18.88 -5.13 -32.49
C VAL A 108 17.97 -3.93 -32.32
N MET A 109 17.82 -3.43 -31.09
CA MET A 109 16.92 -2.33 -30.79
C MET A 109 17.58 -0.95 -30.86
N ASP A 110 18.92 -0.87 -30.92
CA ASP A 110 19.70 0.39 -30.88
C ASP A 110 19.32 1.27 -29.67
N LEU A 111 19.09 0.62 -28.52
CA LEU A 111 18.66 1.27 -27.30
C LEU A 111 19.47 0.78 -26.10
N LYS A 112 20.08 1.72 -25.38
CA LYS A 112 20.72 1.42 -24.10
C LYS A 112 19.67 1.19 -23.02
N PRO A 113 19.74 0.10 -22.23
CA PRO A 113 18.81 -0.15 -21.13
C PRO A 113 18.71 1.02 -20.13
N ASP A 114 19.81 1.73 -19.90
CA ASP A 114 19.83 2.92 -19.04
C ASP A 114 18.99 4.07 -19.60
N GLU A 115 18.89 4.21 -20.92
CA GLU A 115 18.01 5.22 -21.53
C GLU A 115 16.55 4.82 -21.41
N ILE A 116 16.26 3.53 -21.62
CA ILE A 116 14.90 2.98 -21.48
C ILE A 116 14.41 3.21 -20.05
N ILE A 117 15.20 2.86 -19.04
CA ILE A 117 14.76 2.99 -17.65
C ILE A 117 14.59 4.44 -17.23
N ARG A 118 15.41 5.37 -17.73
CA ARG A 118 15.27 6.81 -17.46
C ARG A 118 14.02 7.38 -18.12
N LYS A 119 13.71 6.97 -19.36
CA LYS A 119 12.46 7.33 -20.04
C LYS A 119 11.24 6.78 -19.31
N LEU A 120 11.32 5.52 -18.84
CA LEU A 120 10.28 4.90 -18.02
C LEU A 120 10.09 5.66 -16.69
N GLU A 121 11.17 6.01 -15.99
CA GLU A 121 11.14 6.80 -14.75
C GLU A 121 10.50 8.16 -14.98
N GLN A 122 10.91 8.87 -16.04
CA GLN A 122 10.36 10.17 -16.39
C GLN A 122 8.85 10.06 -16.63
N TRP A 123 8.42 9.08 -17.43
CA TRP A 123 7.00 8.84 -17.65
C TRP A 123 6.28 8.48 -16.36
N ALA A 124 6.83 7.58 -15.54
CA ALA A 124 6.21 7.14 -14.28
C ALA A 124 6.06 8.29 -13.28
N CYS A 125 7.07 9.14 -13.14
CA CYS A 125 7.05 10.29 -12.22
C CYS A 125 6.13 11.42 -12.69
N MET A 126 6.02 11.65 -14.01
CA MET A 126 5.25 12.77 -14.57
C MET A 126 3.80 12.40 -14.93
N HIS A 127 3.60 11.20 -15.45
CA HIS A 127 2.36 10.74 -16.08
C HIS A 127 1.84 9.42 -15.51
N GLY A 128 2.72 8.65 -14.87
CA GLY A 128 2.31 7.52 -14.06
C GLY A 128 1.30 8.01 -13.07
N LYS A 129 0.05 7.59 -13.24
CA LYS A 129 -0.94 7.65 -12.18
C LYS A 129 -0.43 6.67 -11.13
N SER A 130 0.55 7.08 -10.34
CA SER A 130 0.90 6.35 -9.13
C SER A 130 -0.44 6.09 -8.45
N VAL A 131 -0.71 4.83 -8.11
CA VAL A 131 -1.89 4.49 -7.31
C VAL A 131 -1.83 5.29 -5.98
N VAL A 132 -0.63 5.76 -5.62
CA VAL A 132 -0.27 6.65 -4.51
C VAL A 132 0.06 8.07 -4.99
N ALA A 133 -0.43 8.52 -6.15
CA ALA A 133 -0.41 9.93 -6.49
C ALA A 133 -1.31 10.61 -5.45
N LYS A 134 -0.69 11.32 -4.50
CA LYS A 134 -1.37 12.22 -3.56
C LYS A 134 -1.99 13.37 -4.35
N LYS A 135 -3.02 13.08 -5.15
CA LYS A 135 -4.01 14.09 -5.49
C LYS A 135 -4.43 14.65 -4.16
N LYS A 136 -4.39 15.98 -4.03
CA LYS A 136 -4.94 16.66 -2.87
C LYS A 136 -6.46 16.45 -2.93
N ILE A 137 -6.91 15.29 -2.44
CA ILE A 137 -8.31 14.90 -2.44
C ILE A 137 -8.96 15.80 -1.38
N GLN A 138 -9.71 16.79 -1.85
CA GLN A 138 -10.62 17.49 -0.98
C GLN A 138 -11.76 16.56 -0.65
N ILE A 139 -11.89 16.21 0.64
CA ILE A 139 -12.94 15.32 1.12
C ILE A 139 -14.28 16.03 0.97
N ASN A 140 -15.16 15.43 0.18
CA ASN A 140 -16.55 15.83 0.11
C ASN A 140 -17.34 15.03 1.15
N PHE A 141 -17.46 15.59 2.37
CA PHE A 141 -18.16 14.94 3.48
C PHE A 141 -19.64 14.66 3.16
N VAL A 142 -20.29 15.55 2.39
CA VAL A 142 -21.72 15.42 2.05
C VAL A 142 -21.96 14.29 1.04
N ASN A 143 -21.08 14.15 0.05
CA ASN A 143 -21.18 13.13 -1.00
C ASN A 143 -20.11 12.05 -0.82
N PHE A 144 -19.77 11.71 0.42
CA PHE A 144 -18.62 10.86 0.72
C PHE A 144 -18.70 9.49 0.04
N GLU A 145 -19.88 8.86 0.05
CA GLU A 145 -20.07 7.53 -0.55
C GLU A 145 -19.82 7.48 -2.07
N VAL A 146 -20.12 8.57 -2.78
CA VAL A 146 -20.03 8.64 -4.25
C VAL A 146 -18.72 9.29 -4.68
N ALA A 147 -18.43 10.47 -4.12
CA ALA A 147 -17.30 11.28 -4.52
C ALA A 147 -15.96 10.77 -3.94
N ILE A 148 -16.00 10.01 -2.83
CA ILE A 148 -14.80 9.48 -2.17
C ILE A 148 -14.76 7.95 -2.23
N LYS A 149 -15.72 7.24 -1.63
CA LYS A 149 -15.70 5.75 -1.60
C LYS A 149 -15.79 5.15 -3.00
N GLU A 150 -16.81 5.46 -3.80
CA GLU A 150 -16.97 4.92 -5.16
C GLU A 150 -15.83 5.36 -6.10
N LYS A 151 -15.46 6.65 -6.09
CA LYS A 151 -14.49 7.22 -7.03
C LYS A 151 -13.03 6.88 -6.73
N TYR A 152 -12.62 6.91 -5.47
CA TYR A 152 -11.23 6.72 -5.07
C TYR A 152 -11.01 5.40 -4.32
N GLY A 153 -12.07 4.69 -3.92
CA GLY A 153 -11.93 3.49 -3.10
C GLY A 153 -11.37 3.78 -1.72
N ILE A 154 -11.67 4.96 -1.16
CA ILE A 154 -11.16 5.40 0.14
C ILE A 154 -12.29 5.36 1.15
N GLU A 155 -12.05 4.66 2.26
CA GLU A 155 -12.97 4.54 3.38
C GLU A 155 -12.32 5.05 4.67
N LEU A 156 -13.14 5.45 5.63
CA LEU A 156 -12.71 5.86 6.95
C LEU A 156 -13.23 4.85 7.97
N LEU A 157 -12.30 4.16 8.63
CA LEU A 157 -12.62 3.17 9.65
C LEU A 157 -12.45 3.77 11.05
N GLY A 158 -13.23 3.23 12.00
CA GLY A 158 -13.18 3.63 13.41
C GLY A 158 -13.60 5.08 13.65
N TRP A 159 -14.54 5.59 12.84
CA TRP A 159 -15.18 6.86 13.13
C TRP A 159 -16.00 6.78 14.43
N LEU A 160 -15.89 7.81 15.27
CA LEU A 160 -16.54 7.85 16.58
C LEU A 160 -18.07 7.97 16.41
N GLU A 161 -18.84 7.05 17.01
CA GLU A 161 -20.31 7.08 16.98
C GLU A 161 -20.89 8.36 17.63
N SER A 162 -20.19 8.91 18.62
CA SER A 162 -20.60 10.13 19.31
C SER A 162 -20.41 11.41 18.49
N VAL A 163 -19.72 11.35 17.35
CA VAL A 163 -19.41 12.51 16.51
C VAL A 163 -20.08 12.37 15.14
N LEU A 164 -20.90 13.34 14.76
CA LEU A 164 -21.50 13.38 13.42
C LEU A 164 -20.41 13.47 12.33
N PHE A 165 -20.52 12.62 11.31
CA PHE A 165 -19.59 12.62 10.17
C PHE A 165 -19.83 13.85 9.28
N GLN A 166 -19.03 14.90 9.51
CA GLN A 166 -19.15 16.16 8.79
C GLN A 166 -17.79 16.86 8.64
N SER A 167 -17.78 17.95 7.87
CA SER A 167 -16.58 18.76 7.72
C SER A 167 -16.15 19.35 9.07
N PRO A 168 -14.84 19.36 9.40
CA PRO A 168 -14.34 20.00 10.61
C PRO A 168 -14.75 21.47 10.76
N ARG A 169 -15.03 22.17 9.65
CA ARG A 169 -15.54 23.55 9.67
C ARG A 169 -16.98 23.67 10.18
N ALA A 170 -17.77 22.60 10.06
CA ALA A 170 -19.15 22.55 10.52
C ALA A 170 -19.24 22.08 11.99
N THR A 171 -18.17 21.49 12.53
CA THR A 171 -18.12 21.06 13.93
C THR A 171 -17.94 22.27 14.84
N THR A 172 -18.97 22.60 15.61
CA THR A 172 -18.96 23.72 16.57
C THR A 172 -18.42 23.32 17.95
N ASN A 173 -18.37 22.02 18.27
CA ASN A 173 -17.85 21.52 19.54
C ASN A 173 -16.34 21.26 19.47
N ALA A 174 -15.56 22.00 20.26
CA ALA A 174 -14.12 21.84 20.36
C ALA A 174 -13.68 20.49 20.96
N GLU A 175 -14.48 19.90 21.84
CA GLU A 175 -14.17 18.58 22.43
C GLU A 175 -14.24 17.49 21.37
N HIS A 176 -15.28 17.50 20.51
CA HIS A 176 -15.39 16.55 19.40
C HIS A 176 -14.21 16.66 18.43
N LEU A 177 -13.70 17.86 18.19
CA LEU A 177 -12.51 18.06 17.36
C LEU A 177 -11.24 17.48 18.00
N ARG A 178 -11.07 17.64 19.32
CA ARG A 178 -9.94 17.06 20.06
C ARG A 178 -10.01 15.54 20.05
N THR A 179 -11.16 14.94 20.37
CA THR A 179 -11.33 13.49 20.36
C THR A 179 -11.09 12.91 18.97
N LEU A 180 -11.58 13.55 17.92
CA LEU A 180 -11.32 13.11 16.55
C LEU A 180 -9.83 13.21 16.20
N HIS A 181 -9.17 14.31 16.58
CA HIS A 181 -7.73 14.48 16.38
C HIS A 181 -6.93 13.38 17.10
N ASP A 182 -7.29 13.08 18.35
CA ASP A 182 -6.58 12.08 19.14
C ASP A 182 -6.84 10.66 18.61
N ALA A 183 -8.05 10.36 18.14
CA ALA A 183 -8.36 9.09 17.48
C ALA A 183 -7.59 8.91 16.16
N LEU A 184 -7.47 9.97 15.36
CA LEU A 184 -6.64 9.98 14.15
C LEU A 184 -5.15 9.81 14.48
N LYS A 185 -4.67 10.44 15.56
CA LYS A 185 -3.28 10.35 16.01
C LYS A 185 -2.94 8.99 16.60
N ALA A 186 -3.87 8.38 17.34
CA ALA A 186 -3.75 7.04 17.91
C ALA A 186 -3.94 5.93 16.87
N GLY A 187 -4.46 6.26 15.69
CA GLY A 187 -4.75 5.28 14.64
C GLY A 187 -6.02 4.46 14.90
N THR A 188 -6.85 4.84 15.87
CA THR A 188 -8.17 4.21 16.09
C THR A 188 -9.19 4.70 15.06
N CYS A 189 -8.98 5.89 14.49
CA CYS A 189 -9.68 6.37 13.30
C CYS A 189 -8.66 6.52 12.17
N LEU A 190 -8.87 5.84 11.04
CA LEU A 190 -7.87 5.85 9.97
C LEU A 190 -8.47 5.70 8.57
N TRP A 191 -7.81 6.31 7.61
CA TRP A 191 -8.16 6.25 6.20
C TRP A 191 -7.56 4.99 5.58
N VAL A 192 -8.41 4.14 5.01
CA VAL A 192 -7.99 2.91 4.32
C VAL A 192 -8.37 2.95 2.84
N TYR A 193 -7.60 2.24 2.04
CA TYR A 193 -8.03 1.85 0.71
C TYR A 193 -8.87 0.58 0.80
N MET A 194 -10.03 0.61 0.13
CA MET A 194 -10.89 -0.55 -0.06
C MET A 194 -10.24 -1.51 -1.04
N SER A 195 -10.37 -2.81 -0.79
CA SER A 195 -10.03 -3.82 -1.79
C SER A 195 -10.92 -3.71 -3.03
N MET A 196 -10.49 -4.32 -4.14
CA MET A 196 -11.30 -4.34 -5.36
C MET A 196 -12.68 -4.95 -5.13
N GLN A 197 -12.76 -6.01 -4.31
CA GLN A 197 -14.01 -6.66 -3.93
C GLN A 197 -14.91 -5.75 -3.10
N GLN A 198 -14.37 -5.10 -2.06
CA GLN A 198 -15.14 -4.15 -1.23
C GLN A 198 -15.68 -2.99 -2.07
N ARG A 199 -14.89 -2.51 -3.03
CA ARG A 199 -15.30 -1.44 -3.93
C ARG A 199 -16.44 -1.87 -4.85
N MET A 200 -16.38 -3.09 -5.41
CA MET A 200 -17.47 -3.64 -6.23
C MET A 200 -18.76 -3.78 -5.43
N GLN A 201 -18.69 -4.37 -4.24
CA GLN A 201 -19.84 -4.50 -3.33
C GLN A 201 -20.45 -3.13 -2.99
N HIS A 202 -19.61 -2.13 -2.71
CA HIS A 202 -20.09 -0.77 -2.45
C HIS A 202 -20.79 -0.15 -3.66
N VAL A 203 -20.23 -0.32 -4.86
CA VAL A 203 -20.84 0.15 -6.11
C VAL A 203 -22.19 -0.51 -6.35
N ASP A 204 -22.30 -1.82 -6.15
CA ASP A 204 -23.55 -2.55 -6.37
C ASP A 204 -24.62 -2.16 -5.35
N ARG A 205 -24.25 -2.01 -4.07
CA ARG A 205 -25.15 -1.45 -3.04
C ARG A 205 -25.64 -0.04 -3.40
N LEU A 206 -24.79 0.81 -3.97
CA LEU A 206 -25.20 2.15 -4.42
C LEU A 206 -26.16 2.08 -5.61
N LYS A 207 -26.00 1.13 -6.53
CA LYS A 207 -26.94 0.92 -7.64
C LYS A 207 -28.30 0.47 -7.13
N GLU A 208 -28.34 -0.48 -6.19
CA GLU A 208 -29.58 -0.97 -5.59
C GLU A 208 -30.37 0.16 -4.91
N ARG A 209 -29.68 0.99 -4.13
CA ARG A 209 -30.30 2.17 -3.48
C ARG A 209 -30.82 3.19 -4.49
N ARG A 210 -30.11 3.43 -5.60
CA ARG A 210 -30.58 4.29 -6.69
C ARG A 210 -31.82 3.71 -7.37
N ILE A 211 -31.88 2.39 -7.59
CA ILE A 211 -33.05 1.70 -8.16
C ILE A 211 -34.25 1.80 -7.21
N ALA A 212 -34.02 1.69 -5.90
CA ALA A 212 -35.04 1.89 -4.87
C ALA A 212 -35.52 3.35 -4.73
N GLY A 213 -34.98 4.28 -5.52
CA GLY A 213 -35.36 5.69 -5.50
C GLY A 213 -34.71 6.51 -4.39
N GLU A 214 -33.73 5.97 -3.68
CA GLU A 214 -33.02 6.68 -2.61
C GLU A 214 -32.02 7.69 -3.19
N ALA A 215 -32.01 8.90 -2.65
CA ALA A 215 -31.08 9.95 -3.07
C ALA A 215 -29.67 9.69 -2.51
N VAL A 216 -28.84 8.98 -3.28
CA VAL A 216 -27.43 8.73 -2.95
C VAL A 216 -26.59 9.98 -3.24
N GLY A 217 -26.60 10.93 -2.30
CA GLY A 217 -25.84 12.17 -2.33
C GLY A 217 -26.60 13.38 -2.86
N LYS A 218 -26.06 14.58 -2.61
CA LYS A 218 -26.63 15.84 -3.10
C LYS A 218 -26.16 16.13 -4.52
N PRO A 219 -27.06 16.42 -5.48
CA PRO A 219 -26.69 16.83 -6.83
C PRO A 219 -25.93 18.15 -6.78
N ARG A 220 -24.91 18.28 -7.63
CA ARG A 220 -24.13 19.52 -7.74
C ARG A 220 -25.03 20.60 -8.36
N LYS A 221 -25.27 21.70 -7.64
CA LYS A 221 -25.89 22.89 -8.24
C LYS A 221 -24.99 23.38 -9.39
N LYS A 222 -25.58 23.53 -10.58
CA LYS A 222 -24.91 24.13 -11.75
C LYS A 222 -24.70 25.62 -11.51
#